data_AF-A0A3E2YSL4-F1
#
_entry.id   AF-A0A3E2YSL4-F1
#
_cell.length_a   1.000
_cell.length_b   1.000
_cell.length_c   1.000
_cell.angle_alpha   90.00
_cell.angle_beta   90.00
_cell.angle_gamma   90.00
#
_symmetry.space_group_name_H-M   'P 1'
#
loop_
_entity.id
_entity.type
_entity.pdbx_description
1 polymer ?
#
loop_
_entity_poly.entity_id
_entity_poly.type
_entity_poly.pdbx_seq_one_letter_code
_entity_poly.pdbx_strand_id
1 'polypeptide(L)'
;MDVTNRRELARRALDGYVSGPAAPTLATARGLAKVDNAEAVVLVEGISDQIALETAAVGRGRDLDAERVVIVPIGGAHAIGRFLTRLGPLGTGVRLAGLCDLHEEEIFRRGLVATQVGAPRTRTDMEHLGFYVCADDLEDELIRAVGTAGVEALFDSQGDLGSFRSFQSQPAWRGREPEAQMRRFLGSGSRRKLRYARLLVAAAVGRDALPRPLDALLAAVRPTEGQALDQRHDRQPVAQSTQAGPAARERT
;
A
#
# COMPACT_ATOMS: atom_id res chain seq x y z
N MET A 1 -0.10 5.08 -30.99
CA MET A 1 -0.92 5.80 -29.98
C MET A 1 -0.39 7.21 -29.82
N ASP A 2 -1.25 8.24 -29.90
CA ASP A 2 -0.84 9.64 -29.72
C ASP A 2 -0.58 9.99 -28.24
N VAL A 3 0.23 11.03 -27.99
CA VAL A 3 0.64 11.53 -26.66
C VAL A 3 -0.56 11.86 -25.78
N THR A 4 -1.63 12.40 -26.36
CA THR A 4 -2.85 12.77 -25.64
C THR A 4 -3.51 11.54 -25.01
N ASN A 5 -3.65 10.46 -25.78
CA ASN A 5 -4.21 9.20 -25.31
C ASN A 5 -3.32 8.55 -24.23
N ARG A 6 -1.99 8.57 -24.40
CA ARG A 6 -1.05 8.07 -23.39
C ARG A 6 -1.18 8.81 -22.06
N ARG A 7 -1.35 10.14 -22.09
CA ARG A 7 -1.55 10.96 -20.89
C ARG A 7 -2.88 10.65 -20.20
N GLU A 8 -3.92 10.38 -20.97
CA GLU A 8 -5.22 9.98 -20.44
C GLU A 8 -5.17 8.62 -19.75
N LEU A 9 -4.56 7.61 -20.38
CA LEU A 9 -4.35 6.30 -19.76
C LEU A 9 -3.57 6.42 -18.44
N ALA A 10 -2.52 7.23 -18.43
CA ALA A 10 -1.76 7.49 -17.21
C ALA A 10 -2.58 8.22 -16.13
N ARG A 11 -3.50 9.09 -16.52
CA ARG A 11 -4.42 9.75 -15.58
C ARG A 11 -5.41 8.74 -14.99
N ARG A 12 -6.01 7.91 -15.83
CA ARG A 12 -6.97 6.87 -15.39
C ARG A 12 -6.31 5.85 -14.46
N ALA A 13 -5.10 5.39 -14.78
CA ALA A 13 -4.38 4.45 -13.92
C ALA A 13 -4.01 5.05 -12.55
N LEU A 14 -3.79 6.37 -12.48
CA LEU A 14 -3.45 7.04 -11.22
C LEU A 14 -4.65 7.73 -10.56
N ASP A 15 -5.86 7.44 -11.02
CA ASP A 15 -7.06 8.01 -10.42
C ASP A 15 -7.21 7.55 -8.97
N GLY A 16 -7.54 8.49 -8.08
CA GLY A 16 -7.51 8.32 -6.62
C GLY A 16 -6.17 8.66 -5.94
N TYR A 17 -5.06 8.72 -6.69
CA TYR A 17 -3.74 9.02 -6.14
C TYR A 17 -3.32 10.47 -6.34
N VAL A 18 -2.60 11.01 -5.36
CA VAL A 18 -1.97 12.33 -5.48
C VAL A 18 -0.87 12.30 -6.53
N SER A 19 -0.76 13.37 -7.31
CA SER A 19 0.25 13.51 -8.36
C SER A 19 0.91 14.89 -8.31
N GLY A 20 2.09 15.00 -8.91
CA GLY A 20 2.89 16.22 -8.93
C GLY A 20 3.99 16.26 -7.85
N PRO A 21 4.74 17.37 -7.76
CA PRO A 21 5.94 17.47 -6.90
C PRO A 21 5.65 17.27 -5.41
N ALA A 22 4.47 17.67 -4.94
CA ALA A 22 4.05 17.54 -3.54
C ALA A 22 3.41 16.17 -3.21
N ALA A 23 3.29 15.27 -4.21
CA ALA A 23 2.61 13.99 -4.03
C ALA A 23 3.14 13.15 -2.85
N PRO A 24 4.48 13.01 -2.64
CA PRO A 24 4.99 12.23 -1.51
C PRO A 24 4.51 12.78 -0.17
N THR A 25 4.68 14.08 0.08
CA THR A 25 4.28 14.71 1.33
C THR A 25 2.77 14.63 1.57
N LEU A 26 1.96 14.85 0.53
CA LEU A 26 0.51 14.76 0.65
C LEU A 26 0.03 13.32 0.89
N ALA A 27 0.66 12.33 0.25
CA ALA A 27 0.32 10.92 0.48
C ALA A 27 0.64 10.51 1.92
N THR A 28 1.84 10.86 2.41
CA THR A 28 2.22 10.64 3.81
C THR A 28 1.24 11.32 4.78
N ALA A 29 0.89 12.58 4.53
CA ALA A 29 -0.03 13.32 5.39
C ALA A 29 -1.44 12.69 5.43
N ARG A 30 -1.95 12.23 4.28
CA ARG A 30 -3.23 11.52 4.19
C ARG A 30 -3.23 10.21 4.97
N GLY A 31 -2.16 9.41 4.86
CA GLY A 31 -2.01 8.19 5.66
C GLY A 31 -1.97 8.50 7.15
N LEU A 32 -1.12 9.43 7.56
CA LEU A 32 -1.00 9.83 8.97
C LEU A 32 -2.30 10.38 9.58
N ALA A 33 -3.15 11.05 8.80
CA ALA A 33 -4.43 11.55 9.28
C ALA A 33 -5.43 10.44 9.65
N LYS A 34 -5.23 9.21 9.17
CA LYS A 34 -6.09 8.04 9.46
C LYS A 34 -5.55 7.16 10.59
N VAL A 35 -4.29 7.36 11.00
CA VAL A 35 -3.57 6.46 11.92
C VAL A 35 -4.22 6.32 13.29
N ASP A 36 -4.76 7.41 13.87
CA ASP A 36 -5.37 7.38 15.21
C ASP A 36 -6.58 6.45 15.28
N ASN A 37 -7.17 6.13 14.12
CA ASN A 37 -8.30 5.22 13.98
C ASN A 37 -7.92 3.94 13.22
N ALA A 38 -6.64 3.56 13.17
CA ALA A 38 -6.22 2.34 12.49
C ALA A 38 -6.32 1.12 13.42
N GLU A 39 -6.69 -0.04 12.87
CA GLU A 39 -6.41 -1.35 13.48
C GLU A 39 -5.02 -1.86 13.07
N ALA A 40 -4.57 -1.49 11.87
CA ALA A 40 -3.21 -1.78 11.41
C ALA A 40 -2.64 -0.62 10.61
N VAL A 41 -1.34 -0.38 10.76
CA VAL A 41 -0.59 0.60 9.99
C VAL A 41 0.53 -0.10 9.24
N VAL A 42 0.51 0.03 7.91
CA VAL A 42 1.53 -0.51 7.01
C VAL A 42 2.48 0.60 6.59
N LEU A 43 3.76 0.45 6.91
CA LEU A 43 4.82 1.36 6.50
C LEU A 43 5.47 0.87 5.21
N VAL A 44 5.45 1.71 4.18
CA VAL A 44 6.07 1.41 2.89
C VAL A 44 6.98 2.55 2.46
N GLU A 45 7.97 2.28 1.62
CA GLU A 45 8.97 3.27 1.24
C GLU A 45 8.37 4.43 0.45
N GLY A 46 7.52 4.13 -0.53
CA GLY A 46 7.00 5.13 -1.45
C GLY A 46 5.57 4.90 -1.91
N ILE A 47 5.11 5.84 -2.74
CA ILE A 47 3.74 5.82 -3.29
C ILE A 47 3.54 4.62 -4.23
N SER A 48 4.58 4.13 -4.90
CA SER A 48 4.49 2.91 -5.74
C SER A 48 3.99 1.72 -4.94
N ASP A 49 4.51 1.58 -3.72
CA ASP A 49 4.25 0.45 -2.85
C ASP A 49 2.86 0.58 -2.22
N GLN A 50 2.46 1.82 -1.89
CA GLN A 50 1.10 2.15 -1.50
C GLN A 50 0.11 1.73 -2.59
N ILE A 51 0.33 2.20 -3.83
CA ILE A 51 -0.51 1.86 -4.99
C ILE A 51 -0.58 0.34 -5.15
N ALA A 52 0.55 -0.34 -5.02
CA ALA A 52 0.62 -1.78 -5.22
C ALA A 52 -0.20 -2.55 -4.18
N LEU A 53 -0.07 -2.22 -2.89
CA LEU A 53 -0.81 -2.89 -1.83
C LEU A 53 -2.32 -2.58 -1.88
N GLU A 54 -2.71 -1.34 -2.11
CA GLU A 54 -4.12 -0.97 -2.25
C GLU A 54 -4.76 -1.66 -3.47
N THR A 55 -4.04 -1.72 -4.61
CA THR A 55 -4.51 -2.43 -5.80
C THR A 55 -4.64 -3.93 -5.54
N ALA A 56 -3.67 -4.53 -4.83
CA ALA A 56 -3.71 -5.94 -4.47
C ALA A 56 -4.87 -6.25 -3.53
N ALA A 57 -5.15 -5.38 -2.56
CA ALA A 57 -6.28 -5.53 -1.64
C ALA A 57 -7.62 -5.50 -2.39
N VAL A 58 -7.84 -4.48 -3.23
CA VAL A 58 -9.05 -4.39 -4.07
C VAL A 58 -9.18 -5.62 -4.98
N GLY A 59 -8.07 -6.05 -5.58
CA GLY A 59 -8.02 -7.26 -6.41
C GLY A 59 -8.37 -8.55 -5.67
N ARG A 60 -8.24 -8.57 -4.33
CA ARG A 60 -8.64 -9.66 -3.44
C ARG A 60 -9.99 -9.43 -2.77
N GLY A 61 -10.77 -8.46 -3.25
CA GLY A 61 -12.09 -8.13 -2.72
C GLY A 61 -12.07 -7.50 -1.33
N ARG A 62 -10.95 -6.89 -0.94
CA ARG A 62 -10.78 -6.25 0.37
C ARG A 62 -10.95 -4.75 0.29
N ASP A 63 -11.57 -4.20 1.32
CA ASP A 63 -11.71 -2.76 1.54
C ASP A 63 -10.87 -2.39 2.78
N LEU A 64 -9.65 -1.90 2.53
CA LEU A 64 -8.72 -1.55 3.60
C LEU A 64 -9.24 -0.42 4.49
N ASP A 65 -10.04 0.51 3.95
CA ASP A 65 -10.61 1.60 4.73
C ASP A 65 -11.69 1.06 5.69
N ALA A 66 -12.56 0.14 5.21
CA ALA A 66 -13.53 -0.55 6.06
C ALA A 66 -12.87 -1.46 7.11
N GLU A 67 -11.73 -2.06 6.77
CA GLU A 67 -10.90 -2.87 7.67
C GLU A 67 -10.01 -2.02 8.61
N ARG A 68 -10.04 -0.68 8.51
CA ARG A 68 -9.20 0.24 9.28
C ARG A 68 -7.69 -0.05 9.14
N VAL A 69 -7.26 -0.52 7.97
CA VAL A 69 -5.87 -0.74 7.61
C VAL A 69 -5.35 0.48 6.85
N VAL A 70 -4.34 1.15 7.40
CA VAL A 70 -3.81 2.40 6.83
C VAL A 70 -2.42 2.14 6.25
N ILE A 71 -2.23 2.45 4.96
CA ILE A 71 -0.92 2.41 4.32
C ILE A 71 -0.29 3.80 4.33
N VAL A 72 0.94 3.89 4.83
CA VAL A 72 1.69 5.15 4.98
C VAL A 72 2.98 5.07 4.16
N PRO A 73 3.07 5.76 3.00
CA PRO A 73 4.34 5.92 2.32
C PRO A 73 5.23 6.88 3.12
N ILE A 74 6.39 6.40 3.56
CA ILE A 74 7.24 7.12 4.53
C ILE A 74 8.24 8.10 3.88
N GLY A 75 8.38 8.05 2.56
CA GLY A 75 9.28 8.92 1.79
C GLY A 75 10.71 8.40 1.73
N GLY A 76 10.87 7.07 1.67
CA GLY A 76 12.14 6.35 1.59
C GLY A 76 12.51 5.61 2.87
N ALA A 77 13.19 4.47 2.73
CA ALA A 77 13.51 3.56 3.85
C ALA A 77 14.19 4.23 5.05
N HIS A 78 15.06 5.22 4.84
CA HIS A 78 15.75 5.93 5.94
C HIS A 78 14.79 6.65 6.92
N ALA A 79 13.54 6.89 6.53
CA ALA A 79 12.54 7.47 7.42
C ALA A 79 11.94 6.46 8.42
N ILE A 80 12.18 5.16 8.25
CA ILE A 80 11.49 4.10 9.00
C ILE A 80 11.59 4.27 10.52
N GLY A 81 12.79 4.55 11.04
CA GLY A 81 13.00 4.74 12.48
C GLY A 81 12.15 5.87 13.06
N ARG A 82 12.04 7.00 12.34
CA ARG A 82 11.20 8.14 12.75
C ARG A 82 9.72 7.76 12.82
N PHE A 83 9.22 7.02 11.83
CA PHE A 83 7.82 6.58 11.83
C PHE A 83 7.56 5.54 12.92
N LEU A 84 8.46 4.57 13.10
CA LEU A 84 8.34 3.59 14.18
C LEU A 84 8.38 4.26 15.57
N THR A 85 9.23 5.26 15.80
CA THR A 85 9.23 6.02 17.07
C THR A 85 7.92 6.78 17.28
N ARG A 86 7.36 7.37 16.21
CA ARG A 86 6.09 8.10 16.29
C ARG A 86 4.91 7.18 16.54
N LEU A 87 4.90 6.00 15.93
CA LEU A 87 3.78 5.08 15.91
C LEU A 87 3.85 4.01 17.01
N GLY A 88 5.05 3.70 17.51
CA GLY A 88 5.28 2.71 18.57
C GLY A 88 4.51 2.99 19.88
N PRO A 89 4.28 4.25 20.29
CA PRO A 89 3.43 4.56 21.44
C PRO A 89 1.92 4.39 21.22
N LEU A 90 1.45 4.08 20.00
CA LEU A 90 0.03 4.04 19.65
C LEU A 90 -0.69 2.80 20.20
N GLY A 91 -0.71 2.64 21.52
CA GLY A 91 -1.53 1.66 22.23
C GLY A 91 -1.21 0.20 21.91
N THR A 92 -1.62 -0.71 22.80
CA THR A 92 -1.41 -2.16 22.63
C THR A 92 -2.30 -2.81 21.56
N GLY A 93 -3.04 -2.01 20.76
CA GLY A 93 -4.08 -2.49 19.85
C GLY A 93 -3.79 -2.30 18.36
N VAL A 94 -2.86 -1.42 17.97
CA VAL A 94 -2.57 -1.15 16.55
C VAL A 94 -1.45 -2.08 16.06
N ARG A 95 -1.74 -2.90 15.04
CA ARG A 95 -0.72 -3.76 14.41
C ARG A 95 0.18 -2.94 13.50
N LEU A 96 1.49 -3.03 13.69
CA LEU A 96 2.46 -2.46 12.76
C LEU A 96 2.91 -3.52 11.76
N ALA A 97 3.01 -3.12 10.50
CA ALA A 97 3.54 -3.94 9.42
C ALA A 97 4.37 -3.08 8.46
N GLY A 98 5.11 -3.71 7.57
CA GLY A 98 5.80 -2.96 6.53
C GLY A 98 6.29 -3.79 5.35
N LEU A 99 6.64 -3.09 4.28
CA LEU A 99 7.24 -3.64 3.07
C LEU A 99 8.48 -2.82 2.73
N CYS A 100 9.60 -3.49 2.46
CA CYS A 100 10.79 -2.86 1.92
C CYS A 100 11.47 -3.71 0.85
N ASP A 101 12.32 -3.06 0.07
CA ASP A 101 13.17 -3.71 -0.92
C ASP A 101 14.38 -4.40 -0.25
N LEU A 102 15.07 -5.27 -0.98
CA LEU A 102 16.19 -6.07 -0.45
C LEU A 102 17.31 -5.20 0.11
N HIS A 103 17.61 -4.09 -0.59
CA HIS A 103 18.72 -3.22 -0.24
C HIS A 103 18.47 -2.42 1.06
N GLU A 104 17.21 -2.34 1.46
CA GLU A 104 16.68 -1.57 2.58
C GLU A 104 16.40 -2.45 3.81
N GLU A 105 16.51 -3.77 3.68
CA GLU A 105 16.28 -4.76 4.75
C GLU A 105 17.01 -4.36 6.05
N GLU A 106 18.30 -4.04 5.94
CA GLU A 106 19.13 -3.69 7.10
C GLU A 106 18.70 -2.37 7.76
N ILE A 107 18.19 -1.41 6.98
CA ILE A 107 17.70 -0.13 7.48
C ILE A 107 16.42 -0.35 8.30
N PHE A 108 15.50 -1.16 7.77
CA PHE A 108 14.27 -1.55 8.47
C PHE A 108 14.60 -2.34 9.73
N ARG A 109 15.47 -3.35 9.63
CA ARG A 109 15.91 -4.18 10.76
C ARG A 109 16.47 -3.34 11.91
N ARG A 110 17.35 -2.36 11.61
CA ARG A 110 17.88 -1.42 12.60
C ARG A 110 16.79 -0.54 13.20
N GLY A 111 15.86 -0.07 12.38
CA GLY A 111 14.70 0.71 12.84
C GLY A 111 13.86 -0.05 13.87
N LEU A 112 13.56 -1.32 13.59
CA LEU A 112 12.79 -2.20 14.50
C LEU A 112 13.49 -2.41 15.84
N VAL A 113 14.81 -2.66 15.81
CA VAL A 113 15.63 -2.81 17.02
C VAL A 113 15.67 -1.51 17.83
N ALA A 114 15.98 -0.40 17.18
CA ALA A 114 16.15 0.90 17.84
C ALA A 114 14.86 1.43 18.48
N THR A 115 13.70 1.01 17.97
CA THR A 115 12.38 1.41 18.45
C THR A 115 11.69 0.34 19.30
N GLN A 116 12.40 -0.73 19.63
CA GLN A 116 11.93 -1.82 20.49
C GLN A 116 10.68 -2.55 19.98
N VAL A 117 10.40 -2.48 18.67
CA VAL A 117 9.35 -3.27 18.01
C VAL A 117 9.71 -4.76 18.02
N GLY A 118 11.00 -5.07 17.88
CA GLY A 118 11.53 -6.42 17.97
C GLY A 118 13.02 -6.48 17.68
N ALA A 119 13.62 -7.67 17.81
CA ALA A 119 15.04 -7.89 17.55
C ALA A 119 15.28 -8.96 16.46
N PRO A 120 14.77 -8.76 15.23
CA PRO A 120 14.89 -9.76 14.17
C PRO A 120 16.35 -9.95 13.74
N ARG A 121 16.76 -11.21 13.58
CA ARG A 121 18.10 -11.60 13.10
C ARG A 121 18.07 -12.13 11.68
N THR A 122 16.91 -12.60 11.24
CA THR A 122 16.66 -13.16 9.92
C THR A 122 15.46 -12.48 9.26
N ARG A 123 15.33 -12.64 7.95
CA ARG A 123 14.14 -12.20 7.21
C ARG A 123 12.86 -12.86 7.74
N THR A 124 12.93 -14.15 8.10
CA THR A 124 11.81 -14.86 8.74
C THR A 124 11.40 -14.21 10.06
N ASP A 125 12.35 -13.74 10.87
CA ASP A 125 12.03 -13.01 12.10
C ASP A 125 11.34 -11.67 11.81
N MET A 126 11.75 -10.96 10.74
CA MET A 126 11.08 -9.74 10.30
C MET A 126 9.63 -10.02 9.88
N GLU A 127 9.40 -11.11 9.14
CA GLU A 127 8.06 -11.50 8.72
C GLU A 127 7.15 -11.87 9.89
N HIS A 128 7.68 -12.53 10.91
CA HIS A 128 6.95 -12.78 12.16
C HIS A 128 6.57 -11.50 12.90
N LEU A 129 7.32 -10.41 12.69
CA LEU A 129 7.00 -9.08 13.20
C LEU A 129 6.08 -8.28 12.26
N GLY A 130 5.64 -8.86 11.13
CA GLY A 130 4.78 -8.20 10.14
C GLY A 130 5.54 -7.35 9.10
N PHE A 131 6.86 -7.50 9.02
CA PHE A 131 7.71 -6.77 8.07
C PHE A 131 8.22 -7.69 6.97
N TYR A 132 7.87 -7.39 5.74
CA TYR A 132 8.14 -8.21 4.56
C TYR A 132 9.18 -7.54 3.67
N VAL A 133 10.02 -8.37 3.06
CA VAL A 133 11.11 -7.90 2.19
C VAL A 133 10.92 -8.51 0.80
N CYS A 134 10.97 -7.67 -0.24
CA CYS A 134 11.01 -8.11 -1.63
C CYS A 134 12.28 -8.94 -1.89
N ALA A 135 12.23 -9.87 -2.85
CA ALA A 135 13.40 -10.63 -3.26
C ALA A 135 14.54 -9.73 -3.73
N ASP A 136 14.21 -8.73 -4.55
CA ASP A 136 15.10 -7.68 -5.04
C ASP A 136 14.46 -6.30 -4.78
N ASP A 137 13.39 -5.99 -5.51
CA ASP A 137 12.50 -4.85 -5.29
C ASP A 137 11.08 -5.19 -5.77
N LEU A 138 10.14 -4.29 -5.49
CA LEU A 138 8.75 -4.45 -5.91
C LEU A 138 8.60 -4.63 -7.43
N GLU A 139 9.39 -3.91 -8.23
CA GLU A 139 9.35 -4.04 -9.69
C GLU A 139 9.76 -5.44 -10.16
N ASP A 140 10.84 -6.00 -9.60
CA ASP A 140 11.29 -7.36 -9.89
C ASP A 140 10.21 -8.40 -9.56
N GLU A 141 9.64 -8.33 -8.36
CA GLU A 141 8.56 -9.21 -7.91
C GLU A 141 7.40 -9.24 -8.91
N LEU A 142 6.97 -8.05 -9.34
CA LEU A 142 5.85 -7.89 -10.25
C LEU A 142 6.18 -8.32 -11.70
N ILE A 143 7.41 -8.07 -12.17
CA ILE A 143 7.86 -8.55 -13.49
C ILE A 143 7.90 -10.08 -13.49
N ARG A 144 8.42 -10.73 -12.44
CA ARG A 144 8.44 -12.20 -12.33
C ARG A 144 7.05 -12.79 -12.26
N ALA A 145 6.14 -12.16 -11.52
CA ALA A 145 4.74 -12.60 -11.41
C ALA A 145 3.96 -12.51 -12.73
N VAL A 146 4.12 -11.40 -13.46
CA VAL A 146 3.40 -11.17 -14.72
C VAL A 146 4.07 -11.89 -15.90
N GLY A 147 5.40 -12.02 -15.87
CA GLY A 147 6.23 -12.53 -16.95
C GLY A 147 6.49 -11.47 -18.03
N THR A 148 7.65 -11.55 -18.69
CA THR A 148 8.11 -10.57 -19.69
C THR A 148 7.09 -10.32 -20.81
N ALA A 149 6.48 -11.38 -21.36
CA ALA A 149 5.44 -11.24 -22.39
C ALA A 149 4.21 -10.46 -21.90
N GLY A 150 3.79 -10.68 -20.65
CA GLY A 150 2.68 -9.94 -20.05
C GLY A 150 3.02 -8.47 -19.82
N VAL A 151 4.25 -8.19 -19.41
CA VAL A 151 4.75 -6.81 -19.24
C VAL A 151 4.83 -6.08 -20.58
N GLU A 152 5.30 -6.75 -21.65
CA GLU A 152 5.30 -6.16 -23.00
C GLU A 152 3.89 -5.89 -23.53
N ALA A 153 2.93 -6.78 -23.28
CA ALA A 153 1.52 -6.56 -23.63
C ALA A 153 0.95 -5.35 -22.87
N LEU A 154 1.32 -5.16 -21.61
CA LEU A 154 0.98 -3.95 -20.87
C LEU A 154 1.63 -2.72 -21.51
N PHE A 155 2.92 -2.76 -21.85
CA PHE A 155 3.58 -1.66 -22.55
C PHE A 155 2.88 -1.30 -23.86
N ASP A 156 2.40 -2.29 -24.62
CA ASP A 156 1.67 -2.05 -25.86
C ASP A 156 0.33 -1.37 -25.59
N SER A 157 -0.46 -1.93 -24.66
CA SER A 157 -1.76 -1.37 -24.26
C SER A 157 -1.67 0.06 -23.74
N GLN A 158 -0.54 0.43 -23.14
CA GLN A 158 -0.27 1.76 -22.58
C GLN A 158 0.46 2.69 -23.57
N GLY A 159 0.77 2.21 -24.77
CA GLY A 159 1.47 2.96 -25.81
C GLY A 159 2.94 3.26 -25.49
N ASP A 160 3.57 2.49 -24.61
CA ASP A 160 4.98 2.62 -24.22
C ASP A 160 5.90 1.61 -24.95
N LEU A 161 5.36 0.60 -25.63
CA LEU A 161 6.16 -0.47 -26.25
C LEU A 161 7.23 0.09 -27.20
N GLY A 162 6.88 1.05 -28.06
CA GLY A 162 7.85 1.69 -28.95
C GLY A 162 9.00 2.36 -28.19
N SER A 163 8.71 3.07 -27.10
CA SER A 163 9.74 3.68 -26.24
C SER A 163 10.58 2.63 -25.53
N PHE A 164 10.00 1.50 -25.14
CA PHE A 164 10.73 0.37 -24.57
C PHE A 164 11.68 -0.24 -25.60
N ARG A 165 11.24 -0.48 -26.84
CA ARG A 165 12.10 -0.99 -27.92
C ARG A 165 13.27 -0.03 -28.21
N SER A 166 13.02 1.27 -28.24
CA SER A 166 14.10 2.26 -28.35
C SER A 166 15.08 2.16 -27.18
N PHE A 167 14.59 2.02 -25.95
CA PHE A 167 15.42 1.82 -24.76
C PHE A 167 16.28 0.54 -24.85
N GLN A 168 15.69 -0.60 -25.23
CA GLN A 168 16.41 -1.87 -25.40
C GLN A 168 17.52 -1.77 -26.47
N SER A 169 17.33 -0.95 -27.49
CA SER A 169 18.32 -0.77 -28.56
C SER A 169 19.57 0.03 -28.13
N GLN A 170 19.52 0.73 -26.99
CA GLN A 170 20.61 1.57 -26.50
C GLN A 170 21.86 0.74 -26.18
N PRO A 171 23.09 1.24 -26.44
CA PRO A 171 24.32 0.48 -26.25
C PRO A 171 24.51 -0.10 -24.84
N ALA A 172 24.10 0.61 -23.79
CA ALA A 172 24.22 0.14 -22.41
C ALA A 172 23.27 -1.01 -22.04
N TRP A 173 22.17 -1.16 -22.80
CA TRP A 173 21.06 -2.08 -22.50
C TRP A 173 20.92 -3.22 -23.49
N ARG A 174 21.42 -3.07 -24.72
CA ARG A 174 21.36 -4.11 -25.75
C ARG A 174 22.03 -5.40 -25.27
N GLY A 175 21.32 -6.53 -25.39
CA GLY A 175 21.83 -7.86 -25.00
C GLY A 175 21.80 -8.13 -23.48
N ARG A 176 21.32 -7.20 -22.66
CA ARG A 176 20.98 -7.47 -21.25
C ARG A 176 19.72 -8.31 -21.16
N GLU A 177 19.54 -8.99 -20.04
CA GLU A 177 18.31 -9.74 -19.73
C GLU A 177 17.05 -8.85 -19.86
N PRO A 178 15.96 -9.37 -20.46
CA PRO A 178 14.73 -8.61 -20.67
C PRO A 178 14.13 -8.02 -19.39
N GLU A 179 14.16 -8.78 -18.29
CA GLU A 179 13.63 -8.38 -16.99
C GLU A 179 14.39 -7.18 -16.44
N ALA A 180 15.72 -7.18 -16.54
CA ALA A 180 16.56 -6.06 -16.11
C ALA A 180 16.29 -4.79 -16.95
N GLN A 181 16.06 -4.96 -18.26
CA GLN A 181 15.67 -3.85 -19.13
C GLN A 181 14.30 -3.29 -18.74
N MET A 182 13.32 -4.15 -18.48
CA MET A 182 11.97 -3.74 -18.06
C MET A 182 12.02 -3.00 -16.72
N ARG A 183 12.69 -3.57 -15.71
CA ARG A 183 12.87 -2.98 -14.39
C ARG A 183 13.48 -1.58 -14.51
N ARG A 184 14.56 -1.42 -15.29
CA ARG A 184 15.14 -0.08 -15.51
C ARG A 184 14.18 0.86 -16.24
N PHE A 185 13.50 0.38 -17.27
CA PHE A 185 12.59 1.21 -18.07
C PHE A 185 11.43 1.75 -17.21
N LEU A 186 10.86 0.89 -16.36
CA LEU A 186 9.84 1.25 -15.38
C LEU A 186 10.35 2.34 -14.42
N GLY A 187 11.56 2.16 -13.89
CA GLY A 187 12.22 3.11 -12.99
C GLY A 187 12.67 4.42 -13.63
N SER A 188 12.63 4.56 -14.96
CA SER A 188 13.13 5.75 -15.68
C SER A 188 12.21 6.98 -15.63
N GLY A 189 11.13 6.93 -14.83
CA GLY A 189 10.31 8.11 -14.56
C GLY A 189 9.27 7.85 -13.48
N SER A 190 9.17 8.74 -12.50
CA SER A 190 8.28 8.59 -11.33
C SER A 190 6.83 8.30 -11.71
N ARG A 191 6.26 9.07 -12.64
CA ARG A 191 4.88 8.85 -13.12
C ARG A 191 4.70 7.49 -13.81
N ARG A 192 5.73 6.99 -14.51
CA ARG A 192 5.71 5.66 -15.13
C ARG A 192 5.72 4.59 -14.05
N LYS A 193 6.64 4.70 -13.08
CA LYS A 193 6.75 3.80 -11.92
C LYS A 193 5.39 3.62 -11.23
N LEU A 194 4.77 4.73 -10.81
CA LEU A 194 3.46 4.71 -10.13
C LEU A 194 2.37 4.06 -10.98
N ARG A 195 2.30 4.40 -12.28
CA ARG A 195 1.30 3.84 -13.19
C ARG A 195 1.45 2.32 -13.31
N TYR A 196 2.66 1.84 -13.50
CA TYR A 196 2.90 0.41 -13.69
C TYR A 196 2.84 -0.39 -12.40
N ALA A 197 3.06 0.21 -11.22
CA ALA A 197 2.76 -0.46 -9.95
C ALA A 197 1.29 -0.95 -9.93
N ARG A 198 0.33 -0.09 -10.29
CA ARG A 198 -1.09 -0.49 -10.40
C ARG A 198 -1.32 -1.55 -11.48
N LEU A 199 -0.82 -1.31 -12.69
CA LEU A 199 -1.10 -2.18 -13.85
C LEU A 199 -0.52 -3.58 -13.68
N LEU A 200 0.71 -3.68 -13.17
CA LEU A 200 1.37 -4.95 -12.94
C LEU A 200 0.71 -5.73 -11.80
N VAL A 201 0.32 -5.06 -10.71
CA VAL A 201 -0.43 -5.72 -9.64
C VAL A 201 -1.78 -6.22 -10.14
N ALA A 202 -2.53 -5.40 -10.88
CA ALA A 202 -3.81 -5.82 -11.44
C ALA A 202 -3.65 -7.04 -12.38
N ALA A 203 -2.60 -7.06 -13.20
CA ALA A 203 -2.27 -8.20 -14.04
C ALA A 203 -1.86 -9.44 -13.22
N ALA A 204 -1.06 -9.28 -12.18
CA ALA A 204 -0.65 -10.37 -11.29
C ALA A 204 -1.85 -10.98 -10.55
N VAL A 205 -2.76 -10.15 -10.04
CA VAL A 205 -4.01 -10.60 -9.42
C VAL A 205 -4.88 -11.38 -10.41
N GLY A 206 -5.06 -10.87 -11.64
CA GLY A 206 -5.85 -11.56 -12.66
C GLY A 206 -5.29 -12.93 -13.09
N ARG A 207 -4.02 -13.19 -12.77
CA ARG A 207 -3.32 -14.47 -13.02
C ARG A 207 -3.21 -15.36 -11.78
N ASP A 208 -3.78 -14.92 -10.65
CA ASP A 208 -3.58 -15.52 -9.33
C ASP A 208 -2.10 -15.73 -8.99
N ALA A 209 -1.28 -14.73 -9.33
CA ALA A 209 0.17 -14.77 -9.22
C ALA A 209 0.71 -13.60 -8.37
N LEU A 210 -0.06 -13.12 -7.38
CA LEU A 210 0.36 -12.01 -6.54
C LEU A 210 1.68 -12.37 -5.81
N PRO A 211 2.71 -11.50 -5.81
CA PRO A 211 3.96 -11.82 -5.15
C PRO A 211 3.78 -12.03 -3.64
N ARG A 212 4.52 -13.02 -3.11
CA ARG A 212 4.42 -13.45 -1.70
C ARG A 212 4.57 -12.31 -0.69
N PRO A 213 5.51 -11.34 -0.83
CA PRO A 213 5.61 -10.23 0.13
C PRO A 213 4.32 -9.40 0.22
N LEU A 214 3.63 -9.15 -0.90
CA LEU A 214 2.36 -8.42 -0.89
C LEU A 214 1.24 -9.27 -0.29
N ASP A 215 1.16 -10.54 -0.69
CA ASP A 215 0.10 -11.44 -0.24
C ASP A 215 0.18 -11.71 1.28
N ALA A 216 1.38 -12.02 1.77
CA ALA A 216 1.63 -12.30 3.17
C ALA A 216 1.40 -11.06 4.05
N LEU A 217 1.84 -9.88 3.58
CA LEU A 217 1.56 -8.61 4.27
C LEU A 217 0.07 -8.37 4.38
N LEU A 218 -0.65 -8.48 3.27
CA LEU A 218 -2.09 -8.32 3.25
C LEU A 218 -2.77 -9.31 4.19
N ALA A 219 -2.34 -10.57 4.24
CA ALA A 219 -2.86 -11.56 5.17
C ALA A 219 -2.60 -11.18 6.64
N ALA A 220 -1.41 -10.70 6.98
CA ALA A 220 -1.01 -10.37 8.35
C ALA A 220 -1.75 -9.16 8.94
N VAL A 221 -2.20 -8.23 8.10
CA VAL A 221 -2.94 -7.04 8.55
C VAL A 221 -4.46 -7.21 8.52
N ARG A 222 -4.97 -8.40 8.18
CA ARG A 222 -6.42 -8.67 8.25
C ARG A 222 -6.95 -8.44 9.68
N PRO A 223 -8.14 -7.83 9.84
CA PRO A 223 -8.82 -7.78 11.13
C PRO A 223 -8.99 -9.19 11.69
N THR A 224 -8.68 -9.37 12.97
CA THR A 224 -8.98 -10.62 13.67
C THR A 224 -10.49 -10.67 13.91
N GLU A 225 -11.16 -11.76 13.53
CA GLU A 225 -12.60 -11.96 13.80
C GLU A 225 -12.85 -12.02 15.32
N GLY A 226 -13.09 -10.86 15.93
CA GLY A 226 -13.30 -10.75 17.38
C GLY A 226 -13.91 -9.44 17.88
N GLN A 227 -14.08 -8.41 17.04
CA GLN A 227 -14.63 -7.11 17.47
C GLN A 227 -15.92 -6.68 16.74
N ALA A 228 -16.45 -7.51 15.84
CA ALA A 228 -17.69 -7.22 15.12
C ALA A 228 -18.98 -7.54 15.90
N LEU A 229 -18.89 -8.24 17.04
CA LEU A 229 -20.06 -8.65 17.83
C LEU A 229 -20.42 -7.69 18.98
N ASP A 230 -19.49 -6.84 19.44
CA ASP A 230 -19.72 -5.97 20.59
C ASP A 230 -20.45 -4.66 20.23
N GLN A 231 -20.47 -4.28 18.96
CA GLN A 231 -21.02 -2.99 18.51
C GLN A 231 -22.52 -3.01 18.18
N ARG A 232 -23.21 -4.16 18.29
CA ARG A 232 -24.67 -4.23 18.04
C ARG A 232 -25.53 -4.00 19.29
N HIS A 233 -24.97 -4.03 20.50
CA HIS A 233 -25.76 -3.91 21.73
C HIS A 233 -25.91 -2.48 22.28
N ASP A 234 -25.13 -1.50 21.80
CA ASP A 234 -25.10 -0.16 22.42
C ASP A 234 -25.97 0.90 21.71
N ARG A 235 -26.97 0.48 20.93
CA ARG A 235 -28.02 1.36 20.40
C ARG A 235 -29.41 0.88 20.85
N GLN A 236 -29.70 1.06 22.12
CA GLN A 236 -31.09 1.16 22.59
C GLN A 236 -31.42 2.63 22.82
N PRO A 237 -32.50 3.19 22.22
CA PRO A 237 -32.86 4.57 22.45
C PRO A 237 -33.46 4.73 23.85
N VAL A 238 -32.90 5.67 24.63
CA VAL A 238 -33.43 6.11 25.91
C VAL A 238 -34.82 6.71 25.70
N ALA A 239 -35.84 6.08 26.29
CA ALA A 239 -37.19 6.62 26.33
C ALA A 239 -37.22 7.93 27.14
N GLN A 240 -37.72 8.99 26.53
CA GLN A 240 -37.91 10.28 27.20
C GLN A 240 -39.12 10.22 28.13
N SER A 241 -38.85 10.30 29.43
CA SER A 241 -39.83 10.54 30.48
C SER A 241 -40.48 11.91 30.30
N THR A 242 -41.78 11.95 30.03
CA THR A 242 -42.57 13.18 30.10
C THR A 242 -43.24 13.23 31.47
N GLN A 243 -42.78 14.13 32.34
CA GLN A 243 -43.52 14.59 33.52
C GLN A 243 -43.71 16.11 33.44
N ALA A 244 -44.95 16.54 33.38
CA ALA A 244 -45.48 17.85 33.78
C ALA A 244 -46.97 17.61 34.04
N GLY A 245 -47.65 17.99 35.11
CA GLY A 245 -47.45 18.82 36.30
C GLY A 245 -48.88 19.12 36.83
N PRO A 246 -49.14 19.29 38.13
CA PRO A 246 -50.50 19.30 38.68
C PRO A 246 -51.16 20.69 38.78
N ALA A 247 -52.47 20.67 39.09
CA ALA A 247 -53.39 21.77 39.48
C ALA A 247 -54.16 22.46 38.32
N ALA A 248 -55.43 22.85 38.42
CA ALA A 248 -56.27 23.17 39.57
C ALA A 248 -57.79 22.99 39.28
N ARG A 249 -58.58 23.12 40.35
CA ARG A 249 -60.04 23.04 40.49
C ARG A 249 -60.80 24.16 39.79
N GLU A 250 -62.04 23.89 39.37
CA GLU A 250 -63.23 24.78 39.43
C GLU A 250 -64.49 23.94 39.11
N ARG A 251 -65.31 23.54 40.10
CA ARG A 251 -66.67 24.07 40.38
C ARG A 251 -67.47 24.51 39.14
N THR A 252 -68.52 23.77 38.76
CA THR A 252 -69.92 23.98 39.17
C THR A 252 -70.71 22.72 38.81
#